data_AF-A0A4D6WVI9-F1
#
_entry.id   AF-A0A4D6WVI9-F1
#
_cell.length_a   1.000
_cell.length_b   1.000
_cell.length_c   1.000
_cell.angle_alpha   90.00
_cell.angle_beta   90.00
_cell.angle_gamma   90.00
#
_symmetry.space_group_name_H-M   'P 1'
#
loop_
_entity.id
_entity.type
_entity.pdbx_description
1 polymer ?
#
loop_
_entity_poly.entity_id
_entity_poly.type
_entity_poly.pdbx_seq_one_letter_code
_entity_poly.pdbx_strand_id
1 'polypeptide(L)'
;MNNIILNSSVSWKLLPWIKISQKIFILQQKVYKFSRRCNQHKVYQFQDYMINSSDVKLFIIQKTINNINKYYNNYNKKKYKVKDKIKFYIYKNLYNIQKYKKSIKIILEYIKQYLIYVCIKPEWEARFEPIYKLDSNTFNKSFYIYQISDFFSSNSRNILKTYTSFLSINKSTKYLVVSYFIKRIQSLPYIKYYISCWLNYRNMQYSLYLRNTYDVSYPSVFNCLEILVNYIMLNGWQWYLIYTLNFSKKNNSL
;
A
#
# COMPACT_ATOMS: atom_id res chain seq x y z
N MET A 1 -20.75 22.80 -3.27
CA MET A 1 -19.74 22.22 -2.35
C MET A 1 -18.52 23.14 -2.35
N ASN A 2 -18.13 23.70 -1.21
CA ASN A 2 -17.06 24.70 -1.16
C ASN A 2 -15.69 24.01 -1.36
N ASN A 3 -15.08 24.26 -2.52
CA ASN A 3 -13.68 23.95 -2.74
C ASN A 3 -12.86 24.77 -1.75
N ILE A 4 -11.92 24.12 -1.04
CA ILE A 4 -10.97 24.85 -0.18
C ILE A 4 -10.09 25.69 -1.13
N ILE A 5 -10.31 27.00 -1.13
CA ILE A 5 -9.44 27.93 -1.86
C ILE A 5 -8.14 28.04 -1.05
N LEU A 6 -7.09 27.40 -1.53
CA LEU A 6 -5.78 27.41 -0.90
C LEU A 6 -4.96 28.57 -1.46
N ASN A 7 -4.56 29.49 -0.59
CA ASN A 7 -3.58 30.54 -0.89
C ASN A 7 -2.26 30.27 -0.18
N SER A 8 -1.19 30.91 -0.66
CA SER A 8 0.18 30.76 -0.11
C SER A 8 0.33 31.23 1.35
N SER A 9 -0.64 32.00 1.85
CA SER A 9 -0.72 32.51 3.23
C SER A 9 -1.50 31.61 4.20
N VAL A 10 -2.21 30.59 3.70
CA VAL A 10 -3.06 29.74 4.55
C VAL A 10 -2.19 28.88 5.47
N SER A 11 -2.43 28.99 6.78
CA SER A 11 -1.80 28.09 7.75
C SER A 11 -2.36 26.68 7.59
N TRP A 12 -1.48 25.71 7.35
CA TRP A 12 -1.88 24.32 7.22
C TRP A 12 -2.48 23.76 8.50
N LYS A 13 -2.19 24.36 9.66
CA LYS A 13 -2.75 23.95 10.95
C LYS A 13 -4.26 24.22 11.04
N LEU A 14 -4.76 25.25 10.35
CA LEU A 14 -6.16 25.68 10.41
C LEU A 14 -7.07 24.89 9.45
N LEU A 15 -6.50 24.01 8.61
CA LEU A 15 -7.29 23.20 7.70
C LEU A 15 -8.19 22.21 8.48
N PRO A 16 -9.40 21.93 8.00
CA PRO A 16 -10.35 21.05 8.68
C PRO A 16 -9.96 19.58 8.48
N TRP A 17 -8.85 19.15 9.09
CA TRP A 17 -8.24 17.84 8.89
C TRP A 17 -9.17 16.67 9.18
N ILE A 18 -10.06 16.81 10.17
CA ILE A 18 -11.07 15.79 10.51
C ILE A 18 -12.07 15.61 9.37
N LYS A 19 -12.56 16.71 8.77
CA LYS A 19 -13.48 16.63 7.63
C LYS A 19 -12.78 16.04 6.40
N ILE A 20 -11.52 16.43 6.17
CA ILE A 20 -10.70 15.90 5.07
C ILE A 20 -10.51 14.38 5.25
N SER A 21 -10.12 13.91 6.44
CA SER A 21 -9.90 12.48 6.67
C SER A 21 -11.19 11.65 6.54
N GLN A 22 -12.32 12.16 7.04
CA GLN A 22 -13.63 11.53 6.89
C GLN A 22 -14.03 11.36 5.42
N LYS A 23 -13.85 12.40 4.59
CA LYS A 23 -14.13 12.32 3.16
C LYS A 23 -13.28 11.25 2.47
N ILE A 24 -11.98 11.21 2.77
CA ILE A 24 -11.06 10.21 2.21
C ILE A 24 -11.49 8.81 2.62
N PHE A 25 -11.82 8.60 3.89
CA PHE A 25 -12.29 7.33 4.40
C PHE A 25 -13.60 6.87 3.71
N ILE A 26 -14.55 7.77 3.49
CA ILE A 26 -15.79 7.48 2.76
C ILE A 26 -15.48 7.06 1.31
N LEU A 27 -14.55 7.75 0.64
CA LEU A 27 -14.14 7.38 -0.72
C LEU A 27 -13.48 5.99 -0.74
N GLN A 28 -12.58 5.71 0.21
CA GLN A 28 -11.96 4.39 0.34
C GLN A 28 -12.98 3.28 0.60
N GLN A 29 -13.97 3.51 1.46
CA GLN A 29 -15.07 2.56 1.66
C GLN A 29 -15.88 2.31 0.39
N LYS A 30 -16.13 3.34 -0.42
CA LYS A 30 -16.83 3.17 -1.70
C LYS A 30 -16.01 2.29 -2.65
N VAL A 31 -14.72 2.55 -2.79
CA VAL A 31 -13.81 1.71 -3.60
C VAL A 31 -13.82 0.26 -3.09
N TYR A 32 -13.72 0.05 -1.79
CA TYR A 32 -13.77 -1.28 -1.18
C TYR A 32 -15.09 -2.00 -1.49
N LYS A 33 -16.24 -1.34 -1.31
CA LYS A 33 -17.57 -1.90 -1.59
C LYS A 33 -17.75 -2.27 -3.07
N PHE A 34 -17.29 -1.41 -4.00
CA PHE A 34 -17.37 -1.71 -5.43
C PHE A 34 -16.39 -2.80 -5.87
N SER A 35 -15.19 -2.85 -5.28
CA SER A 35 -14.23 -3.94 -5.51
C SER A 35 -14.80 -5.29 -5.07
N ARG A 36 -15.47 -5.36 -3.91
CA ARG A 36 -16.16 -6.59 -3.45
C ARG A 36 -17.25 -7.08 -4.41
N ARG A 37 -17.88 -6.17 -5.14
CA ARG A 37 -18.92 -6.47 -6.14
C ARG A 37 -18.35 -6.65 -7.55
N CYS A 38 -17.03 -6.70 -7.69
CA CYS A 38 -16.33 -6.78 -8.97
C CYS A 38 -16.71 -5.67 -9.97
N ASN A 39 -17.18 -4.51 -9.50
CA ASN A 39 -17.56 -3.39 -10.36
C ASN A 39 -16.34 -2.51 -10.66
N GLN A 40 -15.56 -2.92 -11.66
CA GLN A 40 -14.29 -2.26 -11.99
C GLN A 40 -14.47 -0.82 -12.48
N HIS A 41 -15.53 -0.54 -13.25
CA HIS A 41 -15.79 0.80 -13.77
C HIS A 41 -15.97 1.83 -12.64
N LYS A 42 -16.76 1.51 -11.63
CA LYS A 42 -16.94 2.41 -10.47
C LYS A 42 -15.66 2.51 -9.63
N VAL A 43 -14.90 1.42 -9.48
CA VAL A 43 -13.58 1.47 -8.80
C VAL A 43 -12.68 2.50 -9.49
N TYR A 44 -12.56 2.45 -10.82
CA TYR A 44 -11.78 3.41 -11.61
C TYR A 44 -12.28 4.84 -11.47
N GLN A 45 -13.59 5.04 -11.55
CA GLN A 45 -14.18 6.37 -11.39
C GLN A 45 -13.83 6.98 -10.03
N PHE A 46 -13.91 6.21 -8.95
CA PHE A 46 -13.56 6.70 -7.61
C PHE A 46 -12.05 6.87 -7.41
N GLN A 47 -11.22 5.98 -7.97
CA GLN A 47 -9.76 6.12 -7.93
C GLN A 47 -9.29 7.36 -8.68
N ASP A 48 -9.84 7.63 -9.87
CA ASP A 48 -9.51 8.82 -10.66
C ASP A 48 -9.94 10.11 -9.92
N TYR A 49 -11.15 10.11 -9.36
CA TYR A 49 -11.61 11.20 -8.50
C TYR A 49 -10.68 11.43 -7.29
N MET A 50 -10.25 10.36 -6.61
CA MET A 50 -9.34 10.45 -5.47
C MET A 50 -7.96 11.02 -5.86
N ILE A 51 -7.41 10.58 -7.00
CA ILE A 51 -6.12 11.08 -7.51
C ILE A 51 -6.18 12.58 -7.78
N ASN A 52 -7.30 13.05 -8.32
CA ASN A 52 -7.46 14.44 -8.73
C ASN A 52 -7.91 15.36 -7.60
N SER A 53 -8.52 14.81 -6.54
CA SER A 53 -9.07 15.57 -5.41
C SER A 53 -8.03 16.36 -4.60
N SER A 54 -8.33 17.65 -4.38
CA SER A 54 -7.52 18.54 -3.54
C SER A 54 -7.43 18.08 -2.09
N ASP A 55 -8.53 17.58 -1.51
CA ASP A 55 -8.59 17.10 -0.13
C ASP A 55 -7.62 15.92 0.07
N VAL A 56 -7.60 14.99 -0.90
CA VAL A 56 -6.70 13.82 -0.89
C VAL A 56 -5.25 14.28 -1.00
N LYS A 57 -4.93 15.16 -1.95
CA LYS A 57 -3.57 15.71 -2.14
C LYS A 57 -3.05 16.39 -0.88
N LEU A 58 -3.85 17.27 -0.26
CA LEU A 58 -3.50 17.95 0.99
C LEU A 58 -3.19 16.95 2.11
N PHE A 59 -4.07 15.97 2.31
CA PHE A 59 -3.92 14.95 3.33
C PHE A 59 -2.62 14.18 3.17
N ILE A 60 -2.31 13.75 1.95
CA ILE A 60 -1.12 12.97 1.64
C ILE A 60 0.14 13.78 1.90
N ILE A 61 0.20 15.04 1.42
CA ILE A 61 1.35 15.91 1.65
C ILE A 61 1.59 16.14 3.14
N GLN A 62 0.53 16.39 3.91
CA GLN A 62 0.65 16.58 5.35
C GLN A 62 1.10 15.30 6.05
N LYS A 63 0.56 14.14 5.65
CA LYS A 63 0.90 12.85 6.24
C LYS A 63 2.35 12.46 5.94
N THR A 64 2.82 12.61 4.70
CA THR A 64 4.21 12.30 4.32
C THR A 64 5.19 13.20 5.05
N ILE A 65 4.97 14.51 5.06
CA ILE A 65 5.84 15.46 5.76
C ILE A 65 5.88 15.17 7.26
N ASN A 66 4.73 14.90 7.89
CA ASN A 66 4.70 14.56 9.31
C ASN A 66 5.49 13.28 9.61
N ASN A 67 5.46 12.29 8.73
CA ASN A 67 6.23 11.07 8.90
C ASN A 67 7.73 11.28 8.67
N ILE A 68 8.11 12.14 7.70
CA ILE A 68 9.51 12.57 7.53
C ILE A 68 10.00 13.24 8.83
N ASN A 69 9.20 14.14 9.39
CA ASN A 69 9.54 14.84 10.61
C ASN A 69 9.66 13.87 11.80
N LYS A 70 8.73 12.92 11.95
CA LYS A 70 8.80 11.87 12.97
C LYS A 70 10.07 11.02 12.83
N TYR A 71 10.42 10.62 11.60
CA TYR A 71 11.64 9.87 11.34
C TYR A 71 12.89 10.62 11.80
N TYR A 72 13.08 11.87 11.37
CA TYR A 72 14.24 12.66 11.76
C TYR A 72 14.26 13.05 13.24
N ASN A 73 13.10 13.23 13.87
CA ASN A 73 12.99 13.41 15.32
C ASN A 73 13.50 12.17 16.05
N ASN A 74 13.11 10.97 15.62
CA ASN A 74 13.51 9.72 16.29
C ASN A 74 15.00 9.43 16.07
N TYR A 75 15.50 9.63 14.85
CA TYR A 75 16.87 9.23 14.50
C TYR A 75 17.92 10.25 14.94
N ASN A 76 17.65 11.55 14.72
CA ASN A 76 18.64 12.61 14.91
C ASN A 76 18.29 13.57 16.05
N LYS A 77 17.14 13.39 16.74
CA LYS A 77 16.56 14.36 17.69
C LYS A 77 16.38 15.77 17.09
N LYS A 78 16.47 15.93 15.77
CA LYS A 78 16.37 17.20 15.05
C LYS A 78 14.95 17.39 14.52
N LYS A 79 14.33 18.52 14.89
CA LYS A 79 13.01 18.92 14.39
C LYS A 79 13.10 19.45 12.96
N TYR A 80 12.91 18.56 11.99
CA TYR A 80 12.66 18.99 10.61
C TYR A 80 11.29 19.66 10.56
N LYS A 81 11.23 20.98 10.34
CA LYS A 81 9.97 21.72 10.21
C LYS A 81 9.87 22.30 8.80
N VAL A 82 9.11 21.62 7.94
CA VAL A 82 8.81 22.14 6.60
C VAL A 82 7.84 23.32 6.70
N LYS A 83 8.24 24.48 6.17
CA LYS A 83 7.41 25.70 6.13
C LYS A 83 6.18 25.49 5.26
N ASP A 84 5.04 26.05 5.64
CA ASP A 84 3.78 25.90 4.91
C ASP A 84 3.85 26.43 3.47
N LYS A 85 4.67 27.46 3.20
CA LYS A 85 4.98 27.93 1.84
C LYS A 85 5.53 26.82 0.92
N ILE A 86 6.41 25.97 1.46
CA ILE A 86 6.99 24.84 0.72
C ILE A 86 5.92 23.78 0.48
N LYS A 87 5.05 23.51 1.46
CA LYS A 87 3.96 22.55 1.31
C LYS A 87 2.95 23.00 0.25
N PHE A 88 2.62 24.28 0.21
CA PHE A 88 1.79 24.87 -0.84
C PHE A 88 2.45 24.76 -2.22
N TYR A 89 3.76 25.04 -2.30
CA TYR A 89 4.52 24.88 -3.54
C TYR A 89 4.53 23.43 -4.05
N ILE A 90 4.65 22.45 -3.13
CA ILE A 90 4.53 21.02 -3.43
C ILE A 90 3.12 20.69 -3.94
N TYR A 91 2.07 21.19 -3.27
CA TYR A 91 0.68 20.97 -3.65
C TYR A 91 0.37 21.47 -5.07
N LYS A 92 0.77 22.72 -5.39
CA LYS A 92 0.50 23.34 -6.69
C LYS A 92 1.18 22.61 -7.86
N ASN A 93 2.37 22.08 -7.62
CA ASN A 93 3.25 21.58 -8.68
C ASN A 93 3.49 20.05 -8.60
N LEU A 94 2.59 19.29 -7.96
CA LEU A 94 2.75 17.85 -7.67
C LEU A 94 3.14 17.01 -8.90
N TYR A 95 2.68 17.39 -10.09
CA TYR A 95 2.97 16.70 -11.35
C TYR A 95 4.13 17.31 -12.16
N ASN A 96 4.59 18.53 -11.85
CA ASN A 96 5.60 19.27 -12.64
C ASN A 96 7.02 19.14 -12.06
N ILE A 97 7.70 18.02 -12.38
CA ILE A 97 8.98 17.60 -11.76
C ILE A 97 10.18 18.51 -12.11
N GLN A 98 10.13 19.24 -13.22
CA GLN A 98 11.31 19.88 -13.80
C GLN A 98 11.89 21.03 -12.96
N LYS A 99 11.10 21.69 -12.10
CA LYS A 99 11.50 22.92 -11.39
C LYS A 99 12.03 22.74 -9.96
N TYR A 100 12.45 21.53 -9.57
CA TYR A 100 12.72 21.22 -8.17
C TYR A 100 14.19 20.95 -7.83
N LYS A 101 14.61 21.45 -6.66
CA LYS A 101 15.81 20.98 -5.96
C LYS A 101 15.71 19.47 -5.68
N LYS A 102 16.84 18.76 -5.69
CA LYS A 102 16.92 17.30 -5.50
C LYS A 102 16.17 16.82 -4.24
N SER A 103 16.29 17.54 -3.13
CA SER A 103 15.58 17.21 -1.87
C SER A 103 14.06 17.25 -2.01
N ILE A 104 13.52 18.23 -2.75
CA ILE A 104 12.06 18.35 -2.97
C ILE A 104 11.59 17.27 -3.94
N LYS A 105 12.40 16.90 -4.95
CA LYS A 105 12.09 15.78 -5.86
C LYS A 105 11.88 14.48 -5.09
N ILE A 106 12.73 14.19 -4.10
CA ILE A 106 12.60 13.00 -3.25
C ILE A 106 11.28 13.03 -2.46
N ILE A 107 10.92 14.18 -1.87
CA ILE A 107 9.65 14.36 -1.14
C ILE A 107 8.44 14.17 -2.07
N LEU A 108 8.53 14.66 -3.31
CA LEU A 108 7.46 14.48 -4.31
C LEU A 108 7.27 13.02 -4.68
N GLU A 109 8.34 12.25 -4.83
CA GLU A 109 8.22 10.81 -5.08
C GLU A 109 7.55 10.10 -3.90
N TYR A 110 7.90 10.43 -2.64
CA TYR A 110 7.20 9.89 -1.47
C TYR A 110 5.70 10.23 -1.48
N ILE A 111 5.35 11.45 -1.88
CA ILE A 111 3.95 11.90 -1.98
C ILE A 111 3.20 11.13 -3.06
N LYS A 112 3.80 10.93 -4.24
CA LYS A 112 3.18 10.16 -5.33
C LYS A 112 2.99 8.70 -4.96
N GLN A 113 4.00 8.07 -4.35
CA GLN A 113 3.90 6.69 -3.90
C GLN A 113 2.78 6.53 -2.87
N TYR A 114 2.68 7.46 -1.91
CA TYR A 114 1.62 7.42 -0.92
C TYR A 114 0.23 7.73 -1.51
N LEU A 115 0.14 8.62 -2.50
CA LEU A 115 -1.10 8.88 -3.25
C LEU A 115 -1.62 7.63 -3.93
N ILE A 116 -0.75 6.94 -4.67
CA ILE A 116 -1.10 5.71 -5.36
C ILE A 116 -1.49 4.62 -4.35
N TYR A 117 -0.76 4.48 -3.25
CA TYR A 117 -1.10 3.56 -2.16
C TYR A 117 -2.51 3.82 -1.61
N VAL A 118 -2.82 5.06 -1.24
CA VAL A 118 -4.12 5.44 -0.65
C VAL A 118 -5.30 5.11 -1.58
N CYS A 119 -5.10 5.19 -2.90
CA CYS A 119 -6.12 4.91 -3.91
C CYS A 119 -6.31 3.41 -4.18
N ILE A 120 -5.22 2.63 -4.23
CA ILE A 120 -5.24 1.21 -4.59
C ILE A 120 -5.56 0.33 -3.38
N LYS A 121 -5.08 0.70 -2.19
CA LYS A 121 -5.25 -0.06 -0.96
C LYS A 121 -6.68 -0.60 -0.77
N PRO A 122 -7.75 0.22 -0.79
CA PRO A 122 -9.11 -0.29 -0.52
C PRO A 122 -9.61 -1.30 -1.58
N GLU A 123 -9.16 -1.19 -2.83
CA GLU A 123 -9.51 -2.17 -3.87
C GLU A 123 -8.94 -3.54 -3.53
N TRP A 124 -7.68 -3.57 -3.12
CA TRP A 124 -6.98 -4.83 -2.82
C TRP A 124 -7.33 -5.39 -1.45
N GLU A 125 -7.60 -4.55 -0.45
CA GLU A 125 -8.15 -5.00 0.83
C GLU A 125 -9.46 -5.76 0.66
N ALA A 126 -10.28 -5.43 -0.33
CA ALA A 126 -11.47 -6.23 -0.64
C ALA A 126 -11.11 -7.63 -1.18
N ARG A 127 -10.07 -7.70 -2.02
CA ARG A 127 -9.65 -8.90 -2.78
C ARG A 127 -8.67 -9.81 -2.04
N PHE A 128 -8.02 -9.31 -1.01
CA PHE A 128 -7.02 -10.09 -0.29
C PHE A 128 -7.65 -11.29 0.41
N GLU A 129 -6.88 -12.37 0.46
CA GLU A 129 -7.19 -13.53 1.28
C GLU A 129 -7.32 -13.14 2.77
N PRO A 130 -8.11 -13.90 3.55
CA PRO A 130 -8.32 -13.62 4.97
C PRO A 130 -7.02 -13.43 5.75
N ILE A 131 -5.97 -14.19 5.43
CA ILE A 131 -4.69 -14.13 6.16
C ILE A 131 -4.06 -12.73 6.17
N TYR A 132 -4.25 -11.95 5.11
CA TYR A 132 -3.74 -10.58 4.98
C TYR A 132 -4.68 -9.53 5.59
N LYS A 133 -5.90 -9.91 5.99
CA LYS A 133 -6.90 -9.05 6.64
C LYS A 133 -6.81 -9.11 8.18
N LEU A 134 -5.99 -10.02 8.73
CA LEU A 134 -5.96 -10.42 10.14
C LEU A 134 -5.01 -9.59 11.02
N ASP A 135 -4.80 -8.31 10.69
CA ASP A 135 -3.88 -7.45 11.44
C ASP A 135 -4.45 -6.92 12.79
N SER A 136 -5.66 -7.32 13.20
CA SER A 136 -6.32 -6.75 14.40
C SER A 136 -6.83 -7.73 15.46
N ASN A 137 -7.08 -9.01 15.15
CA ASN A 137 -7.53 -9.99 16.16
C ASN A 137 -6.67 -11.26 16.11
N THR A 138 -5.81 -11.42 17.12
CA THR A 138 -4.97 -12.61 17.34
C THR A 138 -5.77 -13.91 17.29
N PHE A 139 -7.01 -13.89 17.78
CA PHE A 139 -7.92 -15.04 17.81
C PHE A 139 -8.43 -15.47 16.42
N ASN A 140 -8.80 -14.54 15.56
CA ASN A 140 -9.22 -14.87 14.19
C ASN A 140 -8.03 -15.36 13.35
N LYS A 141 -6.84 -14.83 13.65
CA LYS A 141 -5.59 -15.27 13.03
C LYS A 141 -5.25 -16.70 13.44
N SER A 142 -5.31 -17.01 14.73
CA SER A 142 -5.07 -18.37 15.23
C SER A 142 -6.12 -19.35 14.73
N PHE A 143 -7.40 -18.97 14.66
CA PHE A 143 -8.47 -19.83 14.16
C PHE A 143 -8.33 -20.15 12.66
N TYR A 144 -7.98 -19.15 11.84
CA TYR A 144 -7.74 -19.38 10.40
C TYR A 144 -6.47 -20.21 10.16
N ILE A 145 -5.39 -19.93 10.91
CA ILE A 145 -4.17 -20.75 10.89
C ILE A 145 -4.49 -22.17 11.33
N TYR A 146 -5.32 -22.34 12.36
CA TYR A 146 -5.77 -23.64 12.85
C TYR A 146 -6.53 -24.40 11.77
N GLN A 147 -7.54 -23.80 11.13
CA GLN A 147 -8.26 -24.44 10.02
C GLN A 147 -7.35 -24.84 8.85
N ILE A 148 -6.38 -24.00 8.49
CA ILE A 148 -5.39 -24.33 7.47
C ILE A 148 -4.50 -25.49 7.93
N SER A 149 -4.03 -25.46 9.18
CA SER A 149 -3.19 -26.52 9.75
C SER A 149 -3.94 -27.84 9.84
N ASP A 150 -5.23 -27.80 10.18
CA ASP A 150 -6.11 -28.96 10.29
C ASP A 150 -6.44 -29.52 8.90
N PHE A 151 -6.69 -28.65 7.92
CA PHE A 151 -6.79 -29.04 6.52
C PHE A 151 -5.50 -29.68 5.99
N PHE A 152 -4.32 -29.26 6.44
CA PHE A 152 -3.08 -29.93 6.03
C PHE A 152 -2.82 -31.23 6.81
N SER A 153 -3.11 -31.28 8.11
CA SER A 153 -2.90 -32.45 8.96
C SER A 153 -3.82 -33.62 8.59
N SER A 154 -5.12 -33.36 8.43
CA SER A 154 -6.12 -34.35 8.02
C SER A 154 -5.82 -34.97 6.66
N ASN A 155 -5.09 -34.23 5.84
CA ASN A 155 -5.03 -34.45 4.40
C ASN A 155 -3.59 -34.77 3.96
N SER A 156 -2.62 -34.89 4.88
CA SER A 156 -1.25 -35.28 4.56
C SER A 156 -0.69 -36.27 5.59
N ARG A 157 -0.87 -37.57 5.35
CA ARG A 157 -0.13 -38.58 6.11
C ARG A 157 1.38 -38.58 5.80
N ASN A 158 1.84 -37.96 4.69
CA ASN A 158 3.25 -37.97 4.27
C ASN A 158 3.87 -36.62 3.81
N ILE A 159 3.13 -35.50 3.77
CA ILE A 159 3.63 -34.23 3.16
C ILE A 159 4.15 -33.23 4.22
N LEU A 160 3.81 -33.43 5.50
CA LEU A 160 4.14 -32.49 6.58
C LEU A 160 5.62 -32.42 6.97
N LYS A 161 6.47 -33.35 6.56
CA LYS A 161 7.92 -33.30 6.87
C LYS A 161 8.71 -32.27 6.05
N THR A 162 8.15 -31.74 4.95
CA THR A 162 8.93 -30.92 4.00
C THR A 162 8.46 -29.47 3.83
N TYR A 163 7.28 -29.08 4.32
CA TYR A 163 6.70 -27.75 3.99
C TYR A 163 6.31 -26.87 5.17
N THR A 164 6.63 -27.23 6.41
CA THR A 164 6.50 -26.31 7.57
C THR A 164 7.65 -25.30 7.61
N SER A 165 7.93 -24.63 6.50
CA SER A 165 8.67 -23.37 6.54
C SER A 165 7.63 -22.26 6.58
N PHE A 166 7.52 -21.61 7.74
CA PHE A 166 6.89 -20.30 7.81
C PHE A 166 7.57 -19.44 6.74
N LEU A 167 6.82 -19.11 5.67
CA LEU A 167 7.29 -18.20 4.62
C LEU A 167 7.49 -16.83 5.27
N SER A 168 8.69 -16.60 5.80
CA SER A 168 9.18 -15.27 6.07
C SER A 168 9.21 -14.56 4.72
N ILE A 169 8.37 -13.54 4.57
CA ILE A 169 8.29 -12.73 3.35
C ILE A 169 9.54 -11.81 3.34
N ASN A 170 10.73 -12.39 3.25
CA ASN A 170 11.94 -11.67 2.91
C ASN A 170 12.05 -11.68 1.39
N LYS A 171 11.33 -10.76 0.75
CA LYS A 171 11.26 -10.68 -0.70
C LYS A 171 12.35 -9.77 -1.25
N SER A 172 13.28 -10.38 -1.99
CA SER A 172 14.09 -9.63 -2.95
C SER A 172 13.22 -9.26 -4.16
N THR A 173 13.10 -7.97 -4.45
CA THR A 173 12.44 -7.44 -5.67
C THR A 173 13.20 -7.79 -6.96
N LYS A 174 14.34 -8.49 -6.85
CA LYS A 174 15.28 -8.82 -7.94
C LYS A 174 14.66 -9.70 -9.03
N TYR A 175 13.66 -10.53 -8.71
CA TYR A 175 13.07 -11.51 -9.63
C TYR A 175 11.62 -11.20 -10.02
N LEU A 176 11.15 -9.96 -9.82
CA LEU A 176 9.79 -9.59 -10.18
C LEU A 176 9.65 -9.41 -11.70
N VAL A 177 8.82 -10.24 -12.33
CA VAL A 177 8.37 -10.02 -13.70
C VAL A 177 7.36 -8.86 -13.71
N VAL A 178 7.85 -7.64 -13.98
CA VAL A 178 7.05 -6.40 -13.91
C VAL A 178 5.85 -6.45 -14.85
N SER A 179 6.00 -7.00 -16.04
CA SER A 179 4.92 -7.11 -17.04
C SER A 179 3.73 -7.94 -16.53
N TYR A 180 4.00 -9.05 -15.85
CA TYR A 180 2.96 -9.88 -15.22
C TYR A 180 2.25 -9.10 -14.10
N PHE A 181 3.00 -8.41 -13.26
CA PHE A 181 2.43 -7.63 -12.16
C PHE A 181 1.51 -6.50 -12.64
N ILE A 182 1.93 -5.75 -13.66
CA ILE A 182 1.13 -4.65 -14.22
C ILE A 182 -0.17 -5.17 -14.85
N LYS A 183 -0.13 -6.32 -15.53
CA LYS A 183 -1.34 -7.00 -16.02
C LYS A 183 -2.27 -7.39 -14.87
N ARG A 184 -1.70 -7.89 -13.78
CA ARG A 184 -2.43 -8.33 -12.59
C ARG A 184 -3.11 -7.20 -11.83
N ILE A 185 -2.47 -6.04 -11.68
CA ILE A 185 -3.06 -4.94 -10.89
C ILE A 185 -4.38 -4.48 -11.50
N GLN A 186 -4.51 -4.51 -12.84
CA GLN A 186 -5.69 -4.02 -13.57
C GLN A 186 -6.13 -2.63 -13.05
N SER A 187 -5.20 -1.69 -12.91
CA SER A 187 -5.48 -0.30 -12.49
C SER A 187 -5.58 0.68 -13.66
N LEU A 188 -5.90 1.94 -13.33
CA LEU A 188 -5.86 3.08 -14.23
C LEU A 188 -4.51 3.21 -14.97
N PRO A 189 -4.47 3.70 -16.22
CA PRO A 189 -3.23 3.85 -16.99
C PRO A 189 -2.14 4.66 -16.26
N TYR A 190 -2.55 5.76 -15.61
CA TYR A 190 -1.66 6.59 -14.81
C TYR A 190 -0.98 5.78 -13.69
N ILE A 191 -1.76 5.00 -12.94
CA ILE A 191 -1.24 4.17 -11.86
C ILE A 191 -0.27 3.12 -12.41
N LYS A 192 -0.64 2.44 -13.51
CA LYS A 192 0.20 1.44 -14.16
C LYS A 192 1.55 2.03 -14.57
N TYR A 193 1.54 3.21 -15.18
CA TYR A 193 2.75 3.91 -15.59
C TYR A 193 3.70 4.13 -14.42
N TYR A 194 3.25 4.78 -13.34
CA TYR A 194 4.10 5.06 -12.19
C TYR A 194 4.64 3.81 -11.50
N ILE A 195 3.78 2.81 -11.26
CA ILE A 195 4.20 1.54 -10.66
C ILE A 195 5.23 0.84 -11.55
N SER A 196 5.02 0.82 -12.87
CA SER A 196 5.95 0.20 -13.82
C SER A 196 7.31 0.91 -13.80
N CYS A 197 7.32 2.24 -13.80
CA CYS A 197 8.56 3.02 -13.69
C CYS A 197 9.26 2.72 -12.37
N TRP A 198 8.56 2.77 -11.23
CA TRP A 198 9.19 2.55 -9.94
C TRP A 198 9.75 1.13 -9.78
N LEU A 199 9.07 0.11 -10.32
CA LEU A 199 9.59 -1.27 -10.29
C LEU A 199 10.80 -1.44 -11.22
N ASN A 200 10.74 -0.91 -12.45
CA ASN A 200 11.83 -1.03 -13.42
C ASN A 200 13.10 -0.32 -12.95
N TYR A 201 12.96 0.90 -12.41
CA TYR A 201 14.09 1.68 -11.91
C TYR A 201 14.50 1.34 -10.47
N ARG A 202 13.83 0.37 -9.83
CA ARG A 202 14.01 0.03 -8.40
C ARG A 202 13.88 1.26 -7.48
N ASN A 203 13.02 2.19 -7.89
CA ASN A 203 12.76 3.46 -7.20
C ASN A 203 11.54 3.38 -6.28
N MET A 204 10.99 2.18 -6.05
CA MET A 204 10.15 1.91 -4.88
C MET A 204 10.98 2.23 -3.64
N GLN A 205 10.57 3.24 -2.88
CA GLN A 205 11.40 3.71 -1.79
C GLN A 205 11.29 2.75 -0.61
N TYR A 206 12.44 2.26 -0.15
CA TYR A 206 12.53 1.41 1.02
C TYR A 206 12.36 2.22 2.31
N SER A 207 11.90 1.54 3.37
CA SER A 207 11.72 2.17 4.67
C SER A 207 13.01 2.85 5.14
N LEU A 208 12.89 4.07 5.64
CA LEU A 208 14.00 4.76 6.31
C LEU A 208 14.36 4.10 7.67
N TYR A 209 13.50 3.22 8.18
CA TYR A 209 13.57 2.60 9.51
C TYR A 209 14.34 1.27 9.56
N LEU A 210 14.68 0.68 8.41
CA LEU A 210 15.13 -0.72 8.35
C LEU A 210 16.56 -0.98 8.85
N ARG A 211 17.28 0.00 9.41
CA ARG A 211 18.66 -0.25 9.83
C ARG A 211 18.85 -0.73 11.26
N ASN A 212 17.91 -0.53 12.19
CA ASN A 212 18.01 -1.08 13.54
C ASN A 212 16.68 -0.89 14.25
N THR A 213 15.98 -1.98 14.56
CA THR A 213 15.12 -2.23 15.74
C THR A 213 14.03 -3.22 15.37
N TYR A 214 13.92 -4.28 16.17
CA TYR A 214 12.86 -5.28 16.16
C TYR A 214 11.49 -4.71 16.59
N ASP A 215 11.33 -3.38 16.60
CA ASP A 215 10.07 -2.73 16.97
C ASP A 215 9.15 -2.70 15.76
N VAL A 216 8.35 -3.75 15.67
CA VAL A 216 7.10 -3.83 14.91
C VAL A 216 6.10 -2.83 15.51
N SER A 217 6.33 -1.53 15.31
CA SER A 217 5.35 -0.51 15.64
C SER A 217 5.12 0.41 14.44
N TYR A 218 4.09 0.04 13.69
CA TYR A 218 3.48 0.74 12.55
C TYR A 218 4.27 0.73 11.23
N PRO A 219 3.63 0.37 10.10
CA PRO A 219 4.23 0.62 8.80
C PRO A 219 4.40 2.13 8.64
N SER A 220 5.65 2.58 8.66
CA SER A 220 5.97 3.93 8.23
C SER A 220 5.40 4.12 6.82
N VAL A 221 4.84 5.31 6.52
CA VAL A 221 4.26 5.61 5.20
C VAL A 221 5.23 5.32 4.04
N PHE A 222 6.53 5.29 4.35
CA PHE A 222 7.60 4.98 3.43
C PHE A 222 7.62 3.54 2.90
N ASN A 223 6.90 2.58 3.50
CA ASN A 223 6.84 1.18 3.02
C ASN A 223 5.41 0.74 2.64
N CYS A 224 4.43 1.65 2.69
CA CYS A 224 3.03 1.27 2.50
C CYS A 224 2.75 0.68 1.10
N LEU A 225 3.32 1.28 0.05
CA LEU A 225 3.10 0.82 -1.32
C LEU A 225 3.84 -0.49 -1.60
N GLU A 226 5.08 -0.62 -1.15
CA GLU A 226 5.87 -1.84 -1.36
C GLU A 226 5.26 -3.04 -0.63
N ILE A 227 4.87 -2.90 0.64
CA ILE A 227 4.14 -3.95 1.38
C ILE A 227 2.88 -4.35 0.63
N LEU A 228 2.11 -3.36 0.14
CA LEU A 228 0.90 -3.62 -0.63
C LEU A 228 1.23 -4.40 -1.91
N VAL A 229 2.23 -3.99 -2.69
CA VAL A 229 2.70 -4.71 -3.89
C VAL A 229 3.09 -6.14 -3.57
N ASN A 230 3.78 -6.37 -2.45
CA ASN A 230 4.17 -7.70 -2.00
C ASN A 230 2.95 -8.57 -1.69
N TYR A 231 1.93 -8.04 -1.02
CA TYR A 231 0.67 -8.74 -0.77
C TYR A 231 -0.10 -9.01 -2.06
N ILE A 232 -0.18 -8.05 -2.98
CA ILE A 232 -0.81 -8.23 -4.29
C ILE A 232 -0.13 -9.37 -5.05
N MET A 233 1.20 -9.43 -5.01
CA MET A 233 1.97 -10.48 -5.67
C MET A 233 1.73 -11.86 -5.06
N LEU A 234 1.63 -11.97 -3.73
CA LEU A 234 1.40 -13.26 -3.05
C LEU A 234 -0.06 -13.69 -3.03
N ASN A 235 -1.00 -12.78 -3.24
CA ASN A 235 -2.41 -13.11 -3.24
C ASN A 235 -2.65 -14.26 -4.23
N GLY A 236 -3.48 -15.25 -3.90
CA GLY A 236 -3.73 -16.42 -4.75
C GLY A 236 -2.65 -17.51 -4.70
N TRP A 237 -1.47 -17.27 -4.11
CA TRP A 237 -0.45 -18.32 -3.97
C TRP A 237 -0.98 -19.47 -3.09
N GLN A 238 -1.69 -19.16 -2.00
CA GLN A 238 -2.26 -20.19 -1.12
C GLN A 238 -3.21 -21.11 -1.88
N TRP A 239 -4.10 -20.54 -2.69
CA TRP A 239 -5.00 -21.31 -3.54
C TRP A 239 -4.27 -22.18 -4.56
N TYR A 240 -3.18 -21.66 -5.16
CA TYR A 240 -2.34 -22.45 -6.04
C TYR A 240 -1.72 -23.65 -5.31
N LEU A 241 -1.16 -23.46 -4.11
CA LEU A 241 -0.60 -24.54 -3.30
C LEU A 241 -1.65 -25.60 -2.92
N ILE A 242 -2.84 -25.15 -2.49
CA ILE A 242 -3.95 -26.05 -2.17
C ILE A 242 -4.37 -26.85 -3.41
N TYR A 243 -4.46 -26.20 -4.56
CA TYR A 243 -4.80 -26.85 -5.82
C TYR A 243 -3.77 -27.91 -6.22
N THR A 244 -2.47 -27.58 -6.17
CA THR A 244 -1.41 -28.54 -6.52
C THR A 244 -1.37 -29.74 -5.58
N LEU A 245 -1.64 -29.52 -4.28
CA LEU A 245 -1.71 -30.58 -3.27
C LEU A 245 -2.93 -31.50 -3.46
N ASN A 246 -4.05 -30.96 -3.94
CA ASN A 246 -5.21 -31.78 -4.28
C ASN A 246 -4.99 -32.59 -5.57
N PHE A 247 -4.24 -32.05 -6.53
CA PHE A 247 -3.93 -32.74 -7.78
C PHE A 247 -2.96 -33.91 -7.58
N SER A 248 -1.93 -33.75 -6.74
CA SER A 248 -0.99 -34.84 -6.44
C SER A 248 -1.65 -36.03 -5.76
N LYS A 249 -2.72 -35.83 -4.98
CA LYS A 249 -3.50 -36.93 -4.39
C LYS A 249 -4.27 -37.76 -5.42
N LYS A 250 -4.85 -37.10 -6.44
CA LYS A 250 -5.56 -37.80 -7.51
C LYS A 250 -4.63 -38.68 -8.34
N ASN A 251 -3.38 -38.25 -8.53
CA ASN A 251 -2.40 -39.03 -9.27
C ASN A 251 -1.76 -40.16 -8.45
N ASN A 252 -1.77 -40.07 -7.12
CA ASN A 252 -1.27 -41.13 -6.23
C ASN A 252 -2.36 -42.16 -5.82
N SER A 253 -3.56 -42.08 -6.39
CA SER A 253 -4.68 -43.01 -6.15
C SER A 253 -5.08 -43.81 -7.41
N LEU A 254 -4.22 -43.79 -8.43
CA LEU A 254 -4.17 -44.72 -9.56
C LEU A 254 -2.95 -45.62 -9.39
#